data_AF-A0A1X9XYH8-F1
#
_entry.id   AF-A0A1X9XYH8-F1
#
_cell.length_a   1.000
_cell.length_b   1.000
_cell.length_c   1.000
_cell.angle_alpha   90.00
_cell.angle_beta   90.00
_cell.angle_gamma   90.00
#
_symmetry.space_group_name_H-M   'P 1'
#
loop_
_entity.id
_entity.type
_entity.pdbx_description
1 polymer ?
#
loop_
_entity_poly.entity_id
_entity_poly.type
_entity_poly.pdbx_seq_one_letter_code
_entity_poly.pdbx_strand_id
1 'polypeptide(L)'
;SLFIDSQRFPASHPREAIRSALSLPMMLGEKFTGVINVNHTEQSAAFTPGQIKGLSILAHIAAAAMENAQLIDIDQVSATVVS
;
A
#
# COMPACT_ATOMS: atom_id res chain seq x y z
N SER A 1 -1.85 -8.61 -12.34
CA SER A 1 -0.85 -7.66 -11.81
C SER A 1 -1.06 -6.34 -12.53
N LEU A 2 -1.29 -5.26 -11.80
CA LEU A 2 -1.46 -3.94 -12.40
C LEU A 2 -0.08 -3.44 -12.82
N PHE A 3 0.33 -3.74 -14.05
CA PHE A 3 1.51 -3.12 -14.64
C PHE A 3 1.17 -1.63 -14.83
N ILE A 4 1.87 -0.74 -14.10
CA ILE A 4 1.77 0.69 -14.40
C ILE A 4 2.49 0.88 -15.74
N ASP A 5 1.70 1.23 -16.75
CA ASP A 5 2.20 1.66 -18.04
C ASP A 5 2.99 2.97 -17.84
N SER A 6 4.32 2.86 -17.90
CA SER A 6 5.24 3.98 -17.76
C SER A 6 5.11 5.01 -18.89
N GLN A 7 4.46 4.66 -20.01
CA GLN A 7 4.15 5.61 -21.07
C GLN A 7 2.95 6.50 -20.72
N ARG A 8 2.05 6.02 -19.86
CA ARG A 8 0.86 6.78 -19.45
C ARG A 8 1.15 7.79 -18.33
N PHE A 9 2.15 7.52 -17.50
CA PHE A 9 2.59 8.38 -16.41
C PHE A 9 4.10 8.60 -16.47
N PRO A 10 4.60 9.48 -17.35
CA PRO A 10 6.01 9.79 -17.38
C PRO A 10 6.43 10.34 -16.02
N ALA A 11 7.51 9.78 -15.46
CA ALA A 11 8.03 10.23 -14.18
C ALA A 11 8.47 11.70 -14.32
N SER A 12 7.77 12.61 -13.64
CA SER A 12 8.15 14.03 -13.58
C SER A 12 9.54 14.22 -12.97
N HIS A 13 9.96 13.26 -12.14
CA HIS A 13 11.29 13.16 -11.56
C HIS A 13 11.78 11.71 -11.76
N PRO A 14 12.52 11.42 -12.85
CA PRO A 14 13.01 10.08 -13.12
C PRO A 14 13.94 9.64 -11.98
N ARG A 15 13.64 8.47 -11.42
CA ARG A 15 14.49 7.81 -10.43
C ARG A 15 15.28 6.74 -11.14
N GLU A 16 16.42 7.11 -11.71
CA GLU A 16 17.27 6.23 -12.53
C GLU A 16 17.71 4.96 -11.80
N ALA A 17 17.73 5.00 -10.46
CA ALA A 17 18.03 3.84 -9.65
C ALA A 17 16.93 2.77 -9.68
N ILE A 18 15.66 3.08 -9.97
CA ILE A 18 14.57 2.09 -9.94
C ILE A 18 14.58 1.27 -11.22
N ARG A 19 14.84 -0.03 -11.08
CA ARG A 19 14.94 -0.98 -12.20
C ARG A 19 13.66 -1.78 -12.42
N SER A 20 12.89 -2.03 -11.36
CA SER A 20 11.54 -2.57 -11.47
C SER A 20 10.67 -2.05 -10.32
N ALA A 21 9.36 -1.93 -10.57
CA ALA A 21 8.40 -1.40 -9.61
C ALA A 21 7.10 -2.21 -9.63
N LEU A 22 6.47 -2.34 -8.46
CA LEU A 22 5.16 -2.94 -8.28
C LEU A 22 4.32 -2.01 -7.40
N SER A 23 3.17 -1.62 -7.92
CA SER A 23 2.18 -0.83 -7.20
C SER A 23 1.00 -1.71 -6.84
N LEU A 24 0.67 -1.76 -5.56
CA LEU A 24 -0.43 -2.56 -5.04
C LEU A 24 -1.46 -1.65 -4.38
N PRO A 25 -2.72 -1.68 -4.83
CA PRO A 25 -3.77 -0.94 -4.16
C PRO A 25 -4.02 -1.54 -2.78
N MET A 26 -4.22 -0.67 -1.81
CA MET A 26 -4.69 -1.01 -0.48
C MET A 26 -6.21 -0.91 -0.49
N MET A 27 -6.88 -2.06 -0.37
CA MET A 27 -8.33 -2.16 -0.43
C MET A 27 -8.87 -2.77 0.86
N LEU A 28 -9.92 -2.18 1.42
CA LEU A 28 -10.73 -2.77 2.50
C LEU A 28 -12.16 -2.94 1.99
N GLY A 29 -12.49 -4.17 1.59
CA GLY A 29 -13.69 -4.40 0.77
C GLY A 29 -13.58 -3.63 -0.55
N GLU A 30 -14.55 -2.76 -0.82
CA GLU A 30 -14.56 -1.89 -2.01
C GLU A 30 -13.89 -0.51 -1.76
N LYS A 31 -13.49 -0.21 -0.52
CA LYS A 31 -12.85 1.06 -0.17
C LYS A 31 -11.37 1.06 -0.55
N PHE A 32 -10.98 1.99 -1.41
CA PHE A 32 -9.58 2.30 -1.68
C PHE A 32 -9.01 3.19 -0.58
N THR A 33 -7.97 2.71 0.10
CA THR A 33 -7.34 3.45 1.22
C THR A 33 -5.95 3.99 0.88
N GLY A 34 -5.32 3.51 -0.19
CA GLY A 34 -4.01 3.97 -0.63
C GLY A 34 -3.30 3.04 -1.60
N VAL A 35 -2.00 3.26 -1.81
CA VAL A 35 -1.14 2.41 -2.65
C VAL A 35 0.19 2.15 -1.95
N ILE A 36 0.63 0.89 -1.96
CA ILE A 36 2.01 0.52 -1.63
C ILE A 36 2.82 0.43 -2.92
N ASN A 37 3.95 1.13 -2.96
CA ASN A 37 4.93 1.04 -4.04
C ASN A 37 6.16 0.28 -3.55
N VAL A 38 6.51 -0.80 -4.26
CA VAL A 38 7.71 -1.60 -4.01
C VAL A 38 8.62 -1.47 -5.22
N ASN A 39 9.88 -1.09 -4.98
CA ASN A 39 10.85 -0.83 -6.04
C ASN A 39 12.10 -1.69 -5.82
N HIS A 40 12.62 -2.31 -6.88
CA HIS A 40 13.97 -2.85 -6.87
C HIS A 40 14.93 -1.82 -7.47
N THR A 41 15.99 -1.49 -6.74
CA THR A 41 17.01 -0.54 -7.19
C THR A 41 18.28 -1.21 -7.70
N GLU A 42 18.60 -2.39 -7.16
CA GLU A 42 19.82 -3.13 -7.53
C GLU A 42 19.56 -4.20 -8.59
N GLN A 43 18.36 -4.79 -8.57
CA GLN A 43 18.01 -5.93 -9.42
C GLN A 43 16.93 -5.53 -10.44
N SER A 44 17.15 -5.88 -11.71
CA SER A 44 16.15 -5.67 -12.77
C SER A 44 15.10 -6.79 -12.86
N ALA A 45 15.15 -7.77 -11.94
CA ALA A 45 14.24 -8.90 -11.96
C ALA A 45 12.79 -8.44 -11.72
N ALA A 46 11.88 -9.01 -12.52
CA ALA A 46 10.45 -8.86 -12.30
C ALA A 46 10.04 -9.58 -11.01
N PHE A 47 8.98 -9.09 -10.37
CA PHE A 47 8.41 -9.74 -9.19
C PHE A 47 7.82 -11.10 -9.58
N THR A 48 8.21 -12.14 -8.85
CA THR A 48 7.64 -13.47 -9.02
C THR A 48 6.18 -13.51 -8.55
N PRO A 49 5.35 -14.46 -9.04
CA PRO A 49 3.97 -14.61 -8.57
C PRO A 49 3.86 -14.78 -7.04
N GLY A 50 4.83 -15.48 -6.42
CA GLY A 50 4.89 -15.65 -4.97
C GLY A 50 5.16 -14.34 -4.23
N GLN A 51 6.09 -13.52 -4.73
CA GLN A 51 6.37 -12.19 -4.19
C GLN A 51 5.14 -11.28 -4.32
N ILE A 52 4.48 -11.26 -5.49
CA ILE A 52 3.27 -10.47 -5.70
C ILE A 52 2.17 -10.90 -4.72
N LYS A 53 1.98 -12.22 -4.53
CA LYS A 53 0.98 -12.75 -3.58
C LYS A 53 1.28 -12.32 -2.15
N GLY A 54 2.53 -12.45 -1.71
CA GLY A 54 2.95 -12.03 -0.36
C GLY A 54 2.76 -10.53 -0.15
N LEU A 55 3.21 -9.70 -1.10
CA LEU A 55 3.04 -8.26 -1.04
C LEU A 55 1.57 -7.82 -1.09
N SER A 56 0.71 -8.55 -1.83
CA SER A 56 -0.74 -8.29 -1.85
C SER A 56 -1.39 -8.60 -0.51
N ILE A 57 -0.96 -9.64 0.20
CA ILE A 57 -1.43 -9.91 1.58
C ILE A 57 -1.02 -8.77 2.50
N LEU A 58 0.23 -8.30 2.41
CA LEU A 58 0.70 -7.15 3.20
C LEU A 58 -0.10 -5.88 2.88
N ALA A 59 -0.44 -5.63 1.62
CA ALA A 59 -1.28 -4.49 1.23
C ALA A 59 -2.68 -4.55 1.86
N HIS A 60 -3.30 -5.73 1.94
CA HIS A 60 -4.58 -5.89 2.65
C HIS A 60 -4.46 -5.65 4.16
N ILE A 61 -3.41 -6.17 4.79
CA ILE A 61 -3.16 -5.94 6.23
C ILE A 61 -2.95 -4.45 6.50
N ALA A 62 -2.14 -3.79 5.67
CA ALA A 62 -1.92 -2.35 5.77
C ALA A 62 -3.21 -1.55 5.56
N ALA A 63 -4.10 -1.97 4.66
CA ALA A 63 -5.37 -1.31 4.42
C ALA A 63 -6.26 -1.34 5.68
N ALA A 64 -6.34 -2.51 6.33
CA ALA A 64 -7.07 -2.67 7.59
C ALA A 64 -6.44 -1.87 8.74
N ALA A 65 -5.10 -1.88 8.85
CA ALA A 65 -4.37 -1.14 9.87
C ALA A 65 -4.54 0.39 9.70
N MET A 66 -4.53 0.90 8.47
CA MET A 66 -4.76 2.32 8.20
C MET A 66 -6.16 2.79 8.56
N GLU A 67 -7.19 1.95 8.37
CA GLU A 67 -8.55 2.26 8.81
C GLU A 67 -8.65 2.25 10.33
N ASN A 68 -8.03 1.25 10.98
CA ASN A 68 -8.01 1.16 12.44
C ASN A 68 -7.22 2.31 13.08
N ALA A 69 -6.14 2.78 12.46
CA ALA A 69 -5.41 3.96 12.91
C ALA A 69 -6.24 5.25 12.80
N GLN A 70 -7.13 5.35 11.80
CA GLN A 70 -8.12 6.44 11.75
C GLN A 70 -9.22 6.31 12.82
N LEU A 71 -9.52 5.08 13.27
CA LEU A 71 -10.50 4.82 14.35
C LEU A 71 -9.94 5.04 15.77
N ILE A 72 -8.62 5.11 15.95
CA ILE A 72 -7.99 5.32 17.27
C ILE A 72 -8.15 6.76 17.80
N ASP A 73 -8.72 7.69 17.03
CA ASP A 73 -8.72 9.11 17.38
C ASP A 73 -10.04 9.71 17.90
N ILE A 74 -11.07 8.93 18.28
CA ILE A 74 -12.30 9.56 18.82
C ILE A 74 -13.12 8.83 19.90
N ASP A 75 -12.65 7.77 20.58
CA ASP A 75 -13.60 7.05 21.46
C ASP A 75 -13.10 6.54 22.82
N GLN A 76 -12.17 7.24 23.51
CA GLN A 76 -11.87 6.89 24.91
C GLN A 76 -11.51 8.10 25.82
N VAL A 77 -12.36 9.13 25.88
CA VAL A 77 -12.61 9.83 27.16
C VAL A 77 -14.05 10.35 27.17
N SER A 78 -15.01 9.53 27.59
CA SER A 78 -16.23 10.03 28.23
C SER A 78 -16.60 9.11 29.38
N ALA A 79 -16.86 9.75 30.51
CA ALA A 79 -16.82 9.23 31.86
C ALA A 79 -17.89 8.19 32.18
N THR A 80 -17.54 7.28 33.10
CA THR A 80 -18.53 6.71 34.03
C THR A 80 -18.21 7.24 35.42
N VAL A 81 -18.97 8.23 35.86
CA VAL A 81 -19.20 8.52 37.27
C VAL A 81 -20.15 7.43 37.78
N VAL A 82 -19.73 6.67 38.78
CA VAL A 82 -20.66 5.95 39.66
C VAL A 82 -20.42 6.49 41.07
N SER A 83 -21.50 7.01 41.65
CA SER A 83 -21.57 7.51 43.03
C SER A 83 -21.18 6.48 44.07
#